data_AF-A0A699HSJ5-F1
#
_entry.id   AF-A0A699HSJ5-F1
#
_cell.length_a   1.000
_cell.length_b   1.000
_cell.length_c   1.000
_cell.angle_alpha   90.00
_cell.angle_beta   90.00
_cell.angle_gamma   90.00
#
_symmetry.space_group_name_H-M   'P 1'
#
loop_
_entity.id
_entity.type
_entity.pdbx_description
1 polymer ?
#
loop_
_entity_poly.entity_id
_entity_poly.type
_entity_poly.pdbx_seq_one_letter_code
_entity_poly.pdbx_strand_id
1 'polypeptide(L)'
;MILGSVVLITGFYFSAAAGLIGVQYLSLGLPEPSIDLKYIGLTIYVVGIIGNFYHHSILSKLRNNNDKEYKIPKGGLFGLVICPHYLFEILIFVGLSFISQTPLAFACTFGDSLYLIARSYETRK
;
A
#
# COMPACT_ATOMS: atom_id res chain seq x y z
N MET A 1 -21.38 -6.42 17.21
CA MET A 1 -20.60 -6.24 15.97
C MET A 1 -19.54 -5.14 16.08
N ILE A 2 -19.86 -3.96 16.64
CA ILE A 2 -18.92 -2.81 16.72
C ILE A 2 -17.72 -3.06 17.65
N LEU A 3 -17.95 -3.58 18.87
CA LEU A 3 -16.86 -3.78 19.84
C LEU A 3 -15.79 -4.77 19.35
N GLY A 4 -16.21 -5.88 18.70
CA GLY A 4 -15.28 -6.87 18.16
C GLY A 4 -14.38 -6.30 17.06
N SER A 5 -14.94 -5.51 16.13
CA SER A 5 -14.16 -4.82 15.09
C SER A 5 -13.18 -3.81 15.69
N VAL A 6 -13.61 -3.04 16.70
CA VAL A 6 -12.75 -2.07 17.38
C VAL A 6 -11.53 -2.77 17.99
N VAL A 7 -11.76 -3.84 18.77
CA VAL A 7 -10.68 -4.60 19.43
C VAL A 7 -9.71 -5.21 18.41
N LEU A 8 -10.21 -5.78 17.32
CA LEU A 8 -9.37 -6.36 16.27
C LEU A 8 -8.51 -5.29 15.59
N ILE A 9 -9.10 -4.15 15.22
CA ILE A 9 -8.39 -3.07 14.53
C ILE A 9 -7.32 -2.47 15.43
N THR A 10 -7.67 -2.11 16.68
CA THR A 10 -6.69 -1.52 17.60
C THR A 10 -5.60 -2.51 17.99
N GLY A 11 -5.94 -3.79 18.20
CA GLY A 11 -4.96 -4.85 18.44
C GLY A 11 -3.96 -4.98 17.29
N PHE A 12 -4.44 -5.00 16.05
CA PHE A 12 -3.58 -5.05 14.87
C PHE A 12 -2.62 -3.87 14.79
N TYR A 13 -3.13 -2.64 14.94
CA TYR A 13 -2.29 -1.44 14.90
C TYR A 13 -1.27 -1.39 16.05
N PHE A 14 -1.68 -1.82 17.25
CA PHE A 14 -0.78 -1.89 18.40
C PHE A 14 0.36 -2.88 18.16
N SER A 15 0.04 -4.10 17.70
CA SER A 15 1.03 -5.12 17.38
C SER A 15 1.95 -4.69 16.24
N ALA A 16 1.42 -4.06 15.19
CA ALA A 16 2.22 -3.52 14.09
C ALA A 16 3.20 -2.44 14.56
N ALA A 17 2.73 -1.49 15.37
CA ALA A 17 3.58 -0.43 15.93
C ALA A 17 4.69 -1.00 16.84
N ALA A 18 4.34 -1.93 17.74
CA ALA A 18 5.32 -2.60 18.60
C ALA A 18 6.35 -3.39 17.77
N GLY A 19 5.91 -4.07 16.71
CA GLY A 19 6.78 -4.79 15.77
C GLY A 19 7.76 -3.86 15.06
N LEU A 20 7.30 -2.71 14.55
CA LEU A 20 8.16 -1.72 13.90
C LEU A 20 9.20 -1.13 14.85
N ILE A 21 8.81 -0.82 16.10
CA ILE A 21 9.75 -0.36 17.14
C ILE A 21 10.78 -1.45 17.44
N GLY A 22 10.35 -2.71 17.54
CA GLY A 22 11.24 -3.86 17.73
C GLY A 22 12.26 -4.01 16.59
N VAL A 23 11.81 -3.91 15.33
CA VAL A 23 12.71 -3.95 14.17
C VAL A 23 13.68 -2.77 14.17
N GLN A 24 13.23 -1.57 14.53
CA GLN A 24 14.11 -0.41 14.65
C GLN A 24 15.20 -0.66 15.69
N TYR A 25 14.83 -1.18 16.87
CA TYR A 25 15.78 -1.49 17.93
C TYR A 25 16.79 -2.57 17.52
N LEU A 26 16.35 -3.62 16.85
CA LEU A 26 17.22 -4.68 16.32
C LEU A 26 18.13 -4.21 15.17
N SER A 27 17.73 -3.15 14.49
CA SER A 27 18.53 -2.57 13.40
C SER A 27 19.64 -1.64 13.92
N LEU A 28 19.62 -1.26 15.21
CA LEU A 28 20.65 -0.42 15.81
C LEU A 28 21.99 -1.18 15.83
N GLY A 29 23.02 -0.58 15.24
CA GLY A 29 24.38 -1.14 15.22
C GLY A 29 24.62 -2.18 14.11
N LEU A 30 23.62 -2.46 13.26
CA LEU A 30 23.86 -3.19 12.03
C LEU A 30 24.64 -2.32 11.02
N PRO A 31 25.49 -2.93 10.18
CA PRO A 31 26.14 -2.20 9.10
C PRO A 31 25.08 -1.68 8.11
N GLU A 32 25.35 -0.49 7.56
CA GLU A 32 24.54 0.03 6.46
C GLU A 32 24.58 -0.91 5.24
N PRO A 33 23.50 -0.97 4.46
CA PRO A 33 23.47 -1.79 3.27
C PRO A 33 24.58 -1.36 2.29
N SER A 34 25.22 -2.34 1.65
CA SER A 34 26.31 -2.10 0.69
C SER A 34 25.88 -1.29 -0.53
N ILE A 35 24.58 -1.34 -0.87
CA ILE A 35 23.95 -0.55 -1.92
C ILE A 35 22.85 0.28 -1.25
N ASP A 36 23.02 1.60 -1.25
CA ASP A 36 22.00 2.52 -0.76
C ASP A 36 20.92 2.73 -1.83
N LEU A 37 19.73 2.20 -1.56
CA LEU A 37 18.57 2.34 -2.45
C LEU A 37 17.61 3.45 -1.99
N LYS A 38 17.95 4.22 -0.96
CA LYS A 38 17.06 5.18 -0.30
C LYS A 38 16.45 6.19 -1.25
N TYR A 39 17.25 6.81 -2.12
CA TYR A 39 16.75 7.85 -3.05
C TYR A 39 15.89 7.27 -4.17
N ILE A 40 16.24 6.06 -4.63
CA ILE A 40 15.42 5.33 -5.62
C ILE A 40 14.09 4.95 -4.96
N GLY A 41 14.14 4.39 -3.76
CA GLY A 41 12.97 4.05 -2.95
C GLY A 41 12.07 5.25 -2.66
N LEU A 42 12.65 6.40 -2.30
CA LEU A 42 11.92 7.65 -2.10
C LEU A 42 11.21 8.11 -3.36
N THR A 43 11.88 8.03 -4.52
CA THR A 43 11.28 8.39 -5.80
C THR A 43 10.09 7.48 -6.12
N ILE A 44 10.26 6.16 -5.97
CA ILE A 44 9.20 5.18 -6.18
C ILE A 44 8.03 5.43 -5.22
N TYR A 45 8.33 5.68 -3.94
CA TYR A 45 7.33 5.96 -2.91
C TYR A 45 6.50 7.19 -3.23
N VAL A 46 7.14 8.31 -3.62
CA VAL A 46 6.43 9.55 -3.97
C VAL A 46 5.54 9.34 -5.20
N VAL A 47 6.06 8.66 -6.24
CA VAL A 47 5.25 8.30 -7.42
C VAL A 47 4.07 7.42 -7.02
N GLY A 48 4.29 6.44 -6.14
CA GLY A 48 3.27 5.58 -5.54
C GLY A 48 2.17 6.39 -4.85
N ILE A 49 2.53 7.29 -3.94
CA ILE A 49 1.57 8.12 -3.19
C ILE A 49 0.75 9.01 -4.13
N ILE A 50 1.42 9.71 -5.06
CA ILE A 50 0.73 10.62 -5.99
C ILE A 50 -0.23 9.82 -6.89
N GLY A 51 0.25 8.70 -7.45
CA GLY A 51 -0.57 7.86 -8.31
C GLY A 51 -1.75 7.23 -7.58
N ASN A 52 -1.56 6.72 -6.36
CA ASN A 52 -2.62 6.16 -5.54
C ASN A 52 -3.69 7.23 -5.23
N PHE A 53 -3.28 8.41 -4.75
CA PHE A 53 -4.18 9.52 -4.44
C PHE A 53 -4.96 10.00 -5.67
N TYR A 54 -4.28 10.15 -6.80
CA TYR A 54 -4.91 10.60 -8.05
C TYR A 54 -6.03 9.64 -8.49
N HIS A 55 -5.78 8.33 -8.47
CA HIS A 55 -6.79 7.34 -8.88
C HIS A 55 -7.92 7.21 -7.85
N HIS A 56 -7.64 7.32 -6.54
CA HIS A 56 -8.69 7.42 -5.53
C HIS A 56 -9.56 8.67 -5.70
N SER A 57 -8.97 9.79 -6.07
CA SER A 57 -9.70 11.02 -6.35
C SER A 57 -10.65 10.88 -7.55
N ILE A 58 -10.25 10.12 -8.59
CA ILE A 58 -11.15 9.76 -9.69
C ILE A 58 -12.31 8.88 -9.19
N LEU A 59 -12.01 7.83 -8.42
CA LEU A 59 -13.02 6.92 -7.88
C LEU A 59 -14.02 7.61 -6.95
N SER A 60 -13.53 8.55 -6.13
CA SER A 60 -14.39 9.33 -5.23
C SER A 60 -15.44 10.14 -6.00
N LYS A 61 -15.08 10.69 -7.16
CA LYS A 61 -16.00 11.46 -8.01
C LYS A 61 -17.08 10.62 -8.69
N LEU A 62 -16.92 9.29 -8.75
CA LEU A 62 -17.93 8.40 -9.33
C LEU A 62 -19.12 8.18 -8.39
N ARG A 63 -18.95 8.41 -7.09
CA ARG A 63 -20.02 8.28 -6.09
C ARG A 63 -20.78 9.60 -6.01
N ASN A 64 -21.87 9.72 -6.77
CA ASN A 64 -22.84 10.80 -6.56
C ASN A 64 -23.75 10.45 -5.36
N ASN A 65 -24.16 11.46 -4.59
CA ASN A 65 -24.72 11.33 -3.23
C ASN A 65 -25.94 10.39 -3.04
N ASN A 66 -26.55 9.84 -4.10
CA ASN A 66 -27.68 8.90 -4.00
C ASN A 66 -27.65 7.73 -5.00
N ASP A 67 -26.63 7.60 -5.85
CA ASP A 67 -26.54 6.50 -6.82
C ASP A 67 -25.80 5.30 -6.22
N LYS A 68 -26.50 4.18 -6.09
CA LYS A 68 -25.89 2.86 -5.78
C LYS A 68 -25.40 2.12 -7.02
N GLU A 69 -25.60 2.69 -8.21
CA GLU A 69 -25.19 2.07 -9.46
C GLU A 69 -23.68 2.08 -9.62
N TYR A 70 -23.11 0.91 -9.98
CA TYR A 70 -21.68 0.78 -10.24
C TYR A 70 -21.32 1.45 -11.56
N LYS A 71 -20.40 2.43 -11.50
CA LYS A 71 -19.92 3.15 -12.69
C LYS A 71 -18.50 2.73 -13.01
N ILE A 72 -18.26 2.36 -14.27
CA ILE A 72 -16.91 2.00 -14.73
C ILE A 72 -16.01 3.24 -14.68
N PRO A 73 -14.89 3.21 -13.94
CA PRO A 73 -13.98 4.34 -13.85
C PRO A 73 -13.31 4.61 -15.21
N LYS A 74 -13.19 5.88 -15.57
CA LYS A 74 -12.49 6.35 -16.77
C LYS A 74 -11.48 7.43 -16.40
N GLY A 75 -10.39 7.51 -17.15
CA GLY A 75 -9.27 8.45 -16.93
C GLY A 75 -8.06 7.82 -16.24
N GLY A 76 -6.93 8.53 -16.22
CA GLY A 76 -5.68 7.99 -15.67
C GLY A 76 -5.26 6.67 -16.31
N LEU A 77 -4.79 5.73 -15.49
CA LEU A 77 -4.36 4.40 -15.91
C LEU A 77 -5.51 3.37 -15.96
N PHE A 78 -6.77 3.76 -15.73
CA PHE A 78 -7.92 2.84 -15.79
C PHE A 78 -8.15 2.23 -17.19
N GLY A 79 -7.53 2.78 -18.25
CA GLY A 79 -7.53 2.17 -19.59
C GLY A 79 -6.45 1.10 -19.82
N LEU A 80 -5.48 0.96 -18.91
CA LEU A 80 -4.35 0.04 -19.01
C LEU A 80 -4.41 -1.08 -17.97
N VAL A 81 -4.82 -0.73 -16.75
CA VAL A 81 -4.93 -1.65 -15.62
C VAL A 81 -6.28 -1.46 -14.93
N ILE A 82 -6.79 -2.53 -14.32
CA ILE A 82 -8.14 -2.54 -13.71
C ILE A 82 -8.19 -1.71 -12.45
N CYS A 83 -7.21 -1.90 -11.56
CA CYS A 83 -7.09 -1.17 -10.30
C CYS A 83 -5.75 -0.44 -10.24
N PRO A 84 -5.61 0.71 -10.93
CA PRO A 84 -4.37 1.49 -10.89
C PRO A 84 -4.02 1.96 -9.47
N HIS A 85 -5.00 2.26 -8.63
CA HIS A 85 -4.76 2.63 -7.23
C HIS A 85 -4.04 1.51 -6.44
N TYR A 86 -4.39 0.23 -6.66
CA TYR A 86 -3.68 -0.90 -6.08
C TYR A 86 -2.27 -1.08 -6.65
N LEU A 87 -2.08 -0.85 -7.96
CA LEU A 87 -0.75 -0.87 -8.56
C LEU A 87 0.18 0.16 -7.88
N PHE A 88 -0.32 1.38 -7.70
CA PHE A 88 0.44 2.43 -7.02
C PHE A 88 0.63 2.16 -5.53
N GLU A 89 -0.31 1.49 -4.87
CA GLU A 89 -0.15 1.01 -3.49
C GLU A 89 0.98 -0.02 -3.37
N ILE A 90 1.09 -0.95 -4.32
CA ILE A 90 2.24 -1.86 -4.40
C ILE A 90 3.55 -1.08 -4.56
N LEU A 91 3.58 -0.04 -5.41
CA LEU A 91 4.76 0.81 -5.57
C LEU A 91 5.15 1.53 -4.27
N ILE A 92 4.18 1.96 -3.46
CA ILE A 92 4.44 2.54 -2.13
C ILE A 92 5.24 1.55 -1.27
N PHE A 93 4.79 0.29 -1.19
CA PHE A 93 5.46 -0.73 -0.40
C PHE A 93 6.83 -1.13 -0.97
N VAL A 94 6.98 -1.19 -2.31
CA VAL A 94 8.29 -1.37 -2.96
C VAL A 94 9.24 -0.23 -2.60
N GLY A 95 8.77 1.02 -2.63
CA GLY A 95 9.55 2.18 -2.22
C GLY A 95 9.98 2.10 -0.75
N LEU A 96 9.07 1.72 0.16
CA LEU A 96 9.39 1.51 1.58
C LEU A 96 10.42 0.41 1.79
N SER A 97 10.34 -0.70 1.05
CA SER A 97 11.34 -1.76 1.08
C SER A 97 12.72 -1.28 0.63
N PHE A 98 12.78 -0.43 -0.38
CA PHE A 98 14.04 0.12 -0.86
C PHE A 98 14.64 1.15 0.10
N ILE A 99 13.80 1.88 0.84
CA ILE A 99 14.28 2.82 1.88
C ILE A 99 14.77 2.05 3.11
N SER A 100 14.03 1.04 3.55
CA SER A 100 14.28 0.38 4.83
C SER A 100 15.29 -0.75 4.70
N GLN A 101 15.32 -1.42 3.54
CA GLN A 101 16.18 -2.56 3.21
C GLN A 101 16.18 -3.68 4.27
N THR A 102 15.06 -3.82 5.01
CA THR A 102 14.89 -4.85 6.05
C THR A 102 14.09 -6.05 5.52
N PRO A 103 14.36 -7.27 6.01
CA PRO A 103 13.58 -8.46 5.64
C PRO A 103 12.08 -8.31 5.88
N LEU A 104 11.71 -7.61 6.96
CA LEU A 104 10.29 -7.34 7.28
C LEU A 104 9.63 -6.50 6.18
N ALA A 105 10.27 -5.42 5.72
CA ALA A 105 9.70 -4.56 4.68
C ALA A 105 9.47 -5.32 3.37
N PHE A 106 10.42 -6.18 2.98
CA PHE A 106 10.28 -7.06 1.82
C PHE A 106 9.13 -8.05 1.98
N ALA A 107 8.99 -8.67 3.17
CA ALA A 107 7.90 -9.60 3.45
C ALA A 107 6.53 -8.90 3.40
N CYS A 108 6.40 -7.72 3.99
CA CYS A 108 5.19 -6.90 3.91
C CYS A 108 4.85 -6.58 2.45
N THR A 109 5.83 -6.09 1.68
CA THR A 109 5.63 -5.75 0.26
C THR A 109 5.16 -6.95 -0.56
N PHE A 110 5.74 -8.12 -0.33
CA PHE A 110 5.33 -9.34 -1.00
C PHE A 110 3.90 -9.75 -0.63
N GLY A 111 3.57 -9.74 0.67
CA GLY A 111 2.23 -10.05 1.17
C GLY A 111 1.17 -9.09 0.63
N ASP A 112 1.42 -7.78 0.69
CA ASP A 112 0.52 -6.75 0.20
C ASP A 112 0.33 -6.86 -1.32
N SER A 113 1.40 -7.16 -2.07
CA SER A 113 1.32 -7.39 -3.51
C SER A 113 0.42 -8.57 -3.84
N LEU A 114 0.59 -9.72 -3.18
CA LEU A 114 -0.26 -10.89 -3.40
C LEU A 114 -1.73 -10.59 -3.09
N TYR A 115 -1.99 -9.94 -1.96
CA TYR A 115 -3.34 -9.56 -1.55
C TYR A 115 -4.00 -8.61 -2.55
N LEU A 116 -3.31 -7.55 -2.95
CA LEU A 116 -3.85 -6.53 -3.85
C LEU A 116 -4.02 -7.05 -5.29
N ILE A 117 -3.13 -7.93 -5.76
CA ILE A 117 -3.28 -8.62 -7.05
C ILE A 117 -4.51 -9.52 -7.02
N ALA A 118 -4.68 -10.34 -5.98
CA ALA A 118 -5.85 -11.21 -5.83
C ALA A 118 -7.14 -10.38 -5.76
N ARG A 119 -7.14 -9.30 -4.98
CA ARG A 119 -8.28 -8.38 -4.88
C ARG A 119 -8.58 -7.69 -6.22
N SER A 120 -7.57 -7.26 -6.97
CA SER A 120 -7.75 -6.69 -8.30
C SER A 120 -8.35 -7.69 -9.27
N TYR A 121 -7.97 -8.97 -9.19
CA TYR A 121 -8.53 -10.01 -10.03
C TYR A 121 -10.03 -10.19 -9.81
N GLU A 122 -10.49 -10.20 -8.55
CA GLU A 122 -11.91 -10.33 -8.21
C GLU A 122 -12.76 -9.15 -8.72
N THR A 123 -12.18 -7.95 -8.87
CA THR A 123 -12.91 -6.80 -9.45
C THR A 123 -13.21 -6.93 -10.95
N ARG A 124 -12.66 -7.91 -11.65
CA ARG A 124 -13.05 -8.21 -13.05
C ARG A 124 -14.35 -9.00 -13.16
N LYS A 125 -14.72 -9.76 -12.13
CA LYS A 125 -15.90 -10.63 -12.12
C LYS A 125 -17.15 -9.81 -11.88
#